data_AF-A0AAI9C5R2-F1
#
_entry.id   AF-A0AAI9C5R2-F1
#
_cell.length_a   1.000
_cell.length_b   1.000
_cell.length_c   1.000
_cell.angle_alpha   90.00
_cell.angle_beta   90.00
_cell.angle_gamma   90.00
#
_symmetry.space_group_name_H-M   'P 1'
#
loop_
_entity.id
_entity.type
_entity.pdbx_description
1 polymer ?
#
loop_
_entity_poly.entity_id
_entity_poly.type
_entity_poly.pdbx_seq_one_letter_code
_entity_poly.pdbx_strand_id
1 'polypeptide(L)'
;MEMTGHRLAQRLLDAIEHRNPWALEEAIAAVREARLDAWRGGLTAFPSLDHPVGPNGVTAFHVACMAWHVNQDDLHERQCYDKMAGMLAEAGADVFAEFGPAKQRWTIIEALHGAAPPSVKAWMASQPFDLHCSASNTAHTIRWDSRRPVVSLEE
;
A
#
# COMPACT_ATOMS: atom_id res chain seq x y z
N MET A 1 -13.23 11.79 13.21
CA MET A 1 -12.92 10.99 12.01
C MET A 1 -11.52 10.37 12.08
N GLU A 2 -10.52 11.01 12.70
CA GLU A 2 -9.20 10.39 12.97
C GLU A 2 -9.25 9.11 13.82
N MET A 3 -10.14 9.02 14.81
CA MET A 3 -10.21 7.84 15.69
C MET A 3 -10.56 6.53 14.98
N THR A 4 -11.28 6.59 13.85
CA THR A 4 -11.64 5.39 13.08
C THR A 4 -10.48 4.91 12.21
N GLY A 5 -9.71 5.84 11.62
CA GLY A 5 -8.50 5.52 10.86
C GLY A 5 -7.44 4.86 11.74
N HIS A 6 -7.17 5.44 12.91
CA HIS A 6 -6.20 4.89 13.87
C HIS A 6 -6.62 3.50 14.37
N ARG A 7 -7.90 3.28 14.68
CA ARG A 7 -8.41 1.97 15.11
C ARG A 7 -8.30 0.91 14.02
N LEU A 8 -8.56 1.26 12.76
CA LEU A 8 -8.42 0.33 11.64
C LEU A 8 -6.95 -0.02 11.39
N ALA A 9 -6.06 0.96 11.45
CA ALA A 9 -4.62 0.76 11.33
C ALA A 9 -4.09 -0.14 12.46
N GLN A 10 -4.54 0.07 13.70
CA GLN A 10 -4.18 -0.79 14.83
C GLN A 10 -4.64 -2.24 14.62
N ARG A 11 -5.84 -2.47 14.08
CA ARG A 11 -6.32 -3.83 13.78
C ARG A 11 -5.43 -4.54 12.74
N LEU A 12 -4.94 -3.82 11.74
CA LEU A 12 -3.98 -4.37 10.77
C LEU A 12 -2.68 -4.76 11.48
N LEU A 13 -2.16 -3.88 12.34
CA LEU A 13 -0.95 -4.15 13.12
C LEU A 13 -1.13 -5.36 14.05
N ASP A 14 -2.20 -5.40 14.83
CA ASP A 14 -2.49 -6.49 15.76
C ASP A 14 -2.54 -7.84 15.02
N ALA A 15 -3.17 -7.89 13.84
CA ALA A 15 -3.23 -9.12 13.05
C ALA A 15 -1.84 -9.61 12.60
N ILE A 16 -0.94 -8.67 12.26
CA ILE A 16 0.44 -8.98 11.89
C ILE A 16 1.24 -9.46 13.11
N GLU A 17 1.15 -8.74 14.24
CA GLU A 17 1.87 -9.08 15.47
C GLU A 17 1.47 -10.47 16.01
N HIS A 18 0.20 -10.83 15.89
CA HIS A 18 -0.33 -12.13 16.30
C HIS A 18 -0.21 -13.21 15.21
N ARG A 19 0.43 -12.91 14.06
CA ARG A 19 0.59 -13.83 12.93
C ARG A 19 -0.72 -14.50 12.51
N ASN A 20 -1.77 -13.70 12.39
CA ASN A 20 -3.12 -14.18 12.09
C ASN A 20 -3.59 -13.66 10.72
N PRO A 21 -3.36 -14.43 9.62
CA PRO A 21 -3.76 -14.03 8.28
C PRO A 21 -5.28 -13.84 8.15
N TRP A 22 -6.08 -14.63 8.88
CA TRP A 22 -7.54 -14.48 8.85
C TRP A 22 -7.94 -13.11 9.42
N ALA A 23 -7.43 -12.77 10.60
CA ALA A 23 -7.71 -11.47 11.21
C ALA A 23 -7.23 -10.31 10.32
N LEU A 24 -6.13 -10.51 9.58
CA LEU A 24 -5.63 -9.52 8.63
C LEU A 24 -6.60 -9.33 7.46
N GLU A 25 -7.14 -10.41 6.89
CA GLU A 25 -8.14 -10.36 5.84
C GLU A 25 -9.40 -9.60 6.28
N GLU A 26 -9.88 -9.87 7.48
CA GLU A 26 -11.03 -9.16 8.07
C GLU A 26 -10.73 -7.67 8.30
N ALA A 27 -9.51 -7.33 8.73
CA ALA A 27 -9.09 -5.95 8.91
C ALA A 27 -8.98 -5.20 7.56
N ILE A 28 -8.44 -5.84 6.52
CA ILE A 28 -8.40 -5.31 5.15
C ILE A 28 -9.82 -5.07 4.63
N ALA A 29 -10.72 -6.03 4.79
CA ALA A 29 -12.12 -5.89 4.40
C ALA A 29 -12.79 -4.72 5.13
N ALA A 30 -12.56 -4.57 6.44
CA ALA A 30 -13.09 -3.45 7.21
C ALA A 30 -12.58 -2.08 6.72
N VAL A 31 -11.31 -1.97 6.30
CA VAL A 31 -10.79 -0.74 5.69
C VAL A 31 -11.49 -0.42 4.37
N ARG A 32 -11.69 -1.43 3.52
CA ARG A 32 -12.39 -1.29 2.23
C ARG A 32 -13.83 -0.83 2.41
N GLU A 33 -14.58 -1.48 3.31
CA GLU A 33 -15.96 -1.09 3.62
C GLU A 33 -16.02 0.34 4.18
N ALA A 34 -15.15 0.68 5.13
CA ALA A 34 -15.10 2.04 5.67
C ALA A 34 -14.75 3.10 4.61
N ARG A 35 -13.93 2.74 3.61
CA ARG A 35 -13.62 3.60 2.46
C ARG A 35 -14.82 3.79 1.55
N LEU A 36 -15.60 2.73 1.28
CA LEU A 36 -16.84 2.81 0.50
C LEU A 36 -17.90 3.65 1.20
N ASP A 37 -18.06 3.49 2.51
CA ASP A 37 -19.00 4.28 3.31
C ASP A 37 -18.60 5.76 3.37
N ALA A 38 -17.29 6.05 3.51
CA ALA A 38 -16.78 7.41 3.44
C ALA A 38 -17.05 8.06 2.06
N TRP A 39 -16.93 7.29 0.98
CA TRP A 39 -17.23 7.74 -0.37
C TRP A 39 -18.71 8.06 -0.56
N ARG A 40 -19.61 7.17 -0.09
CA ARG A 40 -21.07 7.39 -0.12
C ARG A 40 -21.49 8.58 0.75
N GLY A 41 -20.82 8.80 1.87
CA GLY A 41 -21.07 9.88 2.81
C GLY A 41 -20.49 11.25 2.42
N GLY A 42 -19.78 11.34 1.29
CA GLY A 42 -19.18 12.60 0.80
C GLY A 42 -18.03 13.12 1.67
N LEU A 43 -17.34 12.23 2.39
CA LEU A 43 -16.23 12.63 3.26
C LEU A 43 -14.97 12.96 2.45
N THR A 44 -14.15 13.86 2.98
CA THR A 44 -12.89 14.32 2.35
C THR A 44 -11.67 13.52 2.78
N ALA A 45 -11.79 12.67 3.81
CA ALA A 45 -10.73 11.79 4.30
C ALA A 45 -11.17 10.33 4.18
N PHE A 46 -10.30 9.48 3.64
CA PHE A 46 -10.62 8.08 3.41
C PHE A 46 -9.75 7.18 4.29
N PRO A 47 -10.34 6.17 4.97
CA PRO A 47 -9.56 5.08 5.53
C PRO A 47 -8.66 4.47 4.46
N SER A 48 -7.37 4.27 4.80
CA SER A 48 -6.37 3.70 3.91
C SER A 48 -5.58 2.60 4.61
N LEU A 49 -5.09 1.64 3.83
CA LEU A 49 -4.11 0.64 4.28
C LEU A 49 -2.77 1.29 4.63
N ASP A 50 -2.49 2.47 4.07
CA ASP A 50 -1.24 3.23 4.27
C ASP A 50 -1.31 4.18 5.46
N HIS A 51 -2.38 4.10 6.27
CA HIS A 51 -2.45 4.87 7.50
C HIS A 51 -1.32 4.43 8.45
N PRO A 52 -0.55 5.35 9.04
CA PRO A 52 0.55 4.98 9.91
C PRO A 52 0.08 4.19 11.14
N VAL A 53 0.78 3.09 11.41
CA VAL A 53 0.63 2.26 12.63
C VAL A 53 1.72 2.55 13.65
N GLY A 54 2.76 3.29 13.25
CA GLY A 54 3.90 3.64 14.09
C GLY A 54 4.46 5.04 13.76
N PRO A 55 5.52 5.46 14.47
CA PRO A 55 6.17 6.73 14.21
C PRO A 55 6.75 6.77 12.79
N ASN A 56 7.04 7.98 12.30
CA ASN A 56 7.77 8.20 11.04
C ASN A 56 7.09 7.59 9.78
N GLY A 57 5.76 7.43 9.79
CA GLY A 57 5.02 6.94 8.63
C GLY A 57 5.13 5.43 8.41
N VAL A 58 5.52 4.65 9.43
CA VAL A 58 5.49 3.19 9.34
C VAL A 58 4.05 2.70 9.17
N THR A 59 3.80 1.93 8.11
CA THR A 59 2.49 1.34 7.78
C THR A 59 2.46 -0.14 8.18
N ALA A 60 1.28 -0.76 8.15
CA ALA A 60 1.14 -2.21 8.36
C ALA A 60 1.98 -3.01 7.33
N PHE A 61 2.06 -2.54 6.07
CA PHE A 61 2.87 -3.17 5.04
C PHE A 61 4.37 -3.17 5.39
N HIS A 62 4.88 -2.04 5.91
CA HIS A 62 6.27 -1.97 6.39
C HIS A 62 6.53 -3.00 7.50
N VAL A 63 5.62 -3.11 8.48
CA VAL A 63 5.77 -4.06 9.58
C VAL A 63 5.80 -5.50 9.07
N ALA A 64 4.90 -5.89 8.16
CA ALA A 64 4.90 -7.24 7.58
C ALA A 64 6.22 -7.57 6.86
N CYS A 65 6.73 -6.64 6.05
CA CYS A 65 8.00 -6.81 5.34
C CYS A 65 9.21 -6.86 6.29
N MET A 66 9.26 -6.00 7.32
CA MET A 66 10.31 -6.03 8.34
C MET A 66 10.27 -7.33 9.14
N ALA A 67 9.09 -7.80 9.54
CA ALA A 67 8.93 -9.05 10.28
C ALA A 67 9.34 -10.26 9.43
N TRP A 68 9.00 -10.28 8.13
CA TRP A 68 9.53 -11.28 7.20
C TRP A 68 11.06 -11.24 7.12
N HIS A 69 11.65 -10.05 7.11
CA HIS A 69 13.10 -9.90 7.02
C HIS A 69 13.83 -10.35 8.29
N VAL A 70 13.30 -10.07 9.48
CA VAL A 70 13.94 -10.41 10.77
C VAL A 70 13.85 -11.91 11.07
N ASN A 71 12.75 -12.57 10.69
CA ASN A 71 12.53 -13.98 11.00
C ASN A 71 13.11 -14.93 9.94
N GLN A 72 14.37 -14.76 9.52
CA GLN A 72 14.98 -15.64 8.52
C GLN A 72 15.15 -17.09 8.99
N ASP A 73 15.34 -17.28 10.30
CA ASP A 73 15.69 -18.57 10.90
C ASP A 73 14.47 -19.46 11.19
N ASP A 74 13.26 -18.88 11.27
CA ASP A 74 12.01 -19.61 11.42
C ASP A 74 11.24 -19.62 10.10
N LEU A 75 11.28 -20.75 9.40
CA LEU A 75 10.60 -20.91 8.11
C LEU A 75 9.09 -20.71 8.19
N HIS A 76 8.45 -21.14 9.28
CA HIS A 76 7.00 -21.04 9.44
C HIS A 76 6.58 -19.59 9.67
N GLU A 77 7.25 -18.88 10.57
CA GLU A 77 6.99 -17.45 10.79
C GLU A 77 7.29 -16.62 9.55
N ARG A 78 8.42 -16.90 8.88
CA ARG A 78 8.79 -16.23 7.62
C ARG A 78 7.71 -16.39 6.55
N GLN A 79 7.22 -17.61 6.33
CA GLN A 79 6.16 -17.87 5.35
C GLN A 79 4.86 -17.15 5.73
N CYS A 80 4.55 -17.07 7.02
CA CYS A 80 3.37 -16.36 7.50
C CYS A 80 3.47 -14.85 7.21
N TYR A 81 4.60 -14.22 7.52
CA TYR A 81 4.83 -12.80 7.20
C TYR A 81 4.92 -12.52 5.71
N ASP A 82 5.50 -13.43 4.91
CA ASP A 82 5.47 -13.36 3.45
C ASP A 82 4.03 -13.33 2.94
N LYS A 83 3.18 -14.26 3.40
CA LYS A 83 1.76 -14.28 3.03
C LYS A 83 1.05 -12.98 3.40
N MET A 84 1.24 -12.49 4.62
CA MET A 84 0.60 -11.26 5.10
C MET A 84 1.03 -10.02 4.31
N ALA A 85 2.32 -9.90 3.95
CA ALA A 85 2.80 -8.82 3.08
C ALA A 85 2.16 -8.89 1.68
N GLY A 86 2.04 -10.09 1.11
CA GLY A 86 1.36 -10.33 -0.16
C GLY A 86 -0.11 -9.92 -0.12
N MET A 87 -0.84 -10.31 0.93
CA MET A 87 -2.24 -9.92 1.13
C MET A 87 -2.43 -8.40 1.16
N LEU A 88 -1.52 -7.67 1.81
CA LEU A 88 -1.57 -6.21 1.85
C LEU A 88 -1.28 -5.58 0.48
N ALA A 89 -0.28 -6.09 -0.26
CA ALA A 89 0.04 -5.62 -1.60
C ALA A 89 -1.13 -5.87 -2.58
N GLU A 90 -1.68 -7.09 -2.59
CA GLU A 90 -2.89 -7.43 -3.35
C GLU A 90 -4.09 -6.57 -2.94
N ALA A 91 -4.14 -6.18 -1.66
CA ALA A 91 -5.21 -5.33 -1.17
C ALA A 91 -5.14 -3.87 -1.65
N GLY A 92 -4.00 -3.48 -2.22
CA GLY A 92 -3.73 -2.13 -2.73
C GLY A 92 -2.97 -1.25 -1.74
N ALA A 93 -2.24 -1.82 -0.79
CA ALA A 93 -1.28 -1.06 0.00
C ALA A 93 -0.16 -0.51 -0.90
N ASP A 94 0.32 0.70 -0.61
CA ASP A 94 1.41 1.31 -1.35
C ASP A 94 2.74 0.66 -0.97
N VAL A 95 3.24 -0.18 -1.87
CA VAL A 95 4.50 -0.92 -1.71
C VAL A 95 5.73 0.01 -1.72
N PHE A 96 5.58 1.23 -2.22
CA PHE A 96 6.63 2.26 -2.27
C PHE A 96 6.40 3.39 -1.27
N ALA A 97 5.46 3.22 -0.33
CA ALA A 97 5.26 4.18 0.74
C ALA A 97 6.59 4.46 1.45
N GLU A 98 6.94 5.73 1.53
CA GLU A 98 8.18 6.13 2.20
C GLU A 98 7.98 6.25 3.72
N PHE A 99 8.95 5.79 4.49
CA PHE A 99 9.00 5.95 5.94
C PHE A 99 10.38 6.43 6.40
N GLY A 100 10.44 6.94 7.63
CA GLY A 100 11.67 7.49 8.22
C GLY A 100 11.56 8.97 8.61
N PRO A 101 12.55 9.49 9.34
CA PRO A 101 12.59 10.90 9.72
C PRO A 101 12.57 11.80 8.48
N ALA A 102 12.05 13.04 8.61
CA ALA A 102 11.86 13.94 7.46
C ALA A 102 13.12 14.19 6.60
N LYS A 103 14.32 14.06 7.18
CA LYS A 103 15.60 14.25 6.49
C LYS A 103 16.15 12.98 5.82
N GLN A 104 15.52 11.83 6.05
CA GLN A 104 15.96 10.53 5.60
C GLN A 104 14.75 9.60 5.46
N ARG A 105 14.21 9.54 4.24
CA ARG A 105 13.05 8.72 3.89
C ARG A 105 13.49 7.63 2.93
N TRP A 106 12.89 6.46 3.09
CA TRP A 106 13.18 5.29 2.27
C TRP A 106 11.90 4.51 2.00
N THR A 107 11.86 3.81 0.88
CA THR A 107 10.93 2.71 0.67
C THR A 107 11.36 1.50 1.52
N ILE A 108 10.43 0.58 1.76
CA ILE A 108 10.76 -0.65 2.48
C ILE A 108 11.78 -1.51 1.73
N ILE A 109 11.78 -1.51 0.40
CA ILE A 109 12.73 -2.28 -0.40
C ILE A 109 14.15 -1.73 -0.21
N GLU A 110 14.32 -0.40 -0.18
CA GLU A 110 15.61 0.23 0.09
C GLU A 110 16.09 -0.06 1.51
N ALA A 111 15.20 0.05 2.51
CA ALA A 111 15.53 -0.25 3.90
C ALA A 111 15.97 -1.70 4.12
N LEU A 112 15.44 -2.62 3.31
CA LEU A 112 15.79 -4.03 3.31
C LEU A 112 16.92 -4.38 2.31
N HIS A 113 17.67 -3.38 1.82
CA HIS A 113 18.81 -3.55 0.91
C HIS A 113 18.46 -4.32 -0.38
N GLY A 114 17.27 -4.07 -0.93
CA GLY A 114 16.75 -4.76 -2.12
C GLY A 114 16.09 -6.11 -1.84
N ALA A 115 16.05 -6.56 -0.59
CA ALA A 115 15.26 -7.72 -0.21
C ALA A 115 13.76 -7.36 -0.17
N ALA A 116 12.92 -8.30 -0.62
CA ALA A 116 11.48 -8.18 -0.54
C ALA A 116 10.87 -9.59 -0.37
N PRO A 117 9.71 -9.69 0.33
CA PRO A 117 8.99 -10.96 0.45
C PRO A 117 8.68 -11.57 -0.93
N PRO A 118 8.84 -12.89 -1.13
CA PRO A 118 8.52 -13.56 -2.39
C PRO A 118 7.13 -13.24 -2.94
N SER A 119 6.10 -13.16 -2.08
CA SER A 119 4.74 -12.81 -2.48
C SER A 119 4.65 -11.39 -3.05
N VAL A 120 5.34 -10.43 -2.42
CA VAL A 120 5.42 -9.04 -2.87
C VAL A 120 6.17 -8.96 -4.20
N LYS A 121 7.27 -9.71 -4.37
CA LYS A 121 7.99 -9.79 -5.65
C LYS A 121 7.10 -10.35 -6.75
N ALA A 122 6.34 -11.40 -6.47
CA ALA A 122 5.39 -11.98 -7.42
C ALA A 122 4.30 -10.98 -7.80
N TRP A 123 3.74 -10.27 -6.82
CA TRP A 123 2.78 -9.20 -7.05
C TRP A 123 3.36 -8.07 -7.90
N MET A 124 4.58 -7.60 -7.61
CA MET A 124 5.26 -6.57 -8.41
C MET A 124 5.44 -7.03 -9.85
N ALA A 125 5.87 -8.27 -10.06
CA ALA A 125 6.05 -8.85 -11.39
C ALA A 125 4.72 -9.03 -12.16
N SER A 126 3.58 -9.12 -11.47
CA SER A 126 2.26 -9.25 -12.08
C SER A 126 1.58 -7.92 -12.40
N GLN A 127 2.16 -6.78 -12.01
CA GLN A 127 1.52 -5.48 -12.27
C GLN A 127 1.62 -5.12 -13.77
N PRO A 128 0.52 -4.66 -14.40
CA PRO A 128 0.43 -4.51 -15.86
C PRO A 128 1.21 -3.31 -16.47
N PHE A 129 2.23 -2.77 -15.80
CA PHE A 129 3.12 -1.74 -16.35
C PHE A 129 4.40 -1.64 -15.50
N ASP A 130 5.48 -1.17 -16.13
CA ASP A 130 6.80 -0.99 -15.52
C ASP A 130 6.69 -0.11 -14.26
N LEU A 131 6.89 -0.70 -13.08
CA LEU A 131 6.86 -0.03 -11.76
C LEU A 131 7.97 1.05 -11.61
N HIS A 132 8.77 1.27 -12.66
CA HIS A 132 9.80 2.30 -12.78
C HIS A 132 9.30 3.68 -13.23
N CYS A 133 8.00 3.86 -13.47
CA CYS A 133 7.42 5.19 -13.69
C CYS A 133 7.27 5.97 -12.38
N SER A 134 8.40 6.29 -11.75
CA SER A 134 8.51 7.50 -10.93
C SER A 134 8.08 8.69 -11.79
N ALA A 135 7.32 9.62 -11.22
CA ALA A 135 6.86 10.85 -11.88
C ALA A 135 8.00 11.76 -12.41
N SER A 136 9.27 11.38 -12.22
CA SER A 136 10.43 12.09 -12.74
C SER A 136 10.80 11.81 -14.21
N ASN A 137 10.18 10.84 -14.92
CA ASN A 137 10.45 10.61 -16.36
C ASN A 137 9.25 10.84 -17.30
N THR A 138 8.08 11.20 -16.79
CA THR A 138 6.89 11.54 -17.59
C THR A 138 6.82 13.03 -18.00
N ALA A 139 7.95 13.73 -18.05
CA ALA A 139 8.01 15.10 -18.56
C ALA A 139 7.87 15.22 -20.08
N HIS A 140 7.88 14.11 -20.83
CA HIS A 140 7.70 14.16 -22.28
C HIS A 140 6.72 13.09 -22.76
N THR A 141 5.66 13.54 -23.42
CA THR A 141 4.67 12.76 -24.20
C THR A 141 3.38 12.30 -23.52
N ILE A 142 2.68 13.21 -22.84
CA ILE A 142 1.22 13.29 -23.00
C ILE A 142 0.87 14.71 -23.42
N ARG A 143 1.05 14.98 -24.72
CA ARG A 143 0.42 16.13 -25.36
C ARG A 143 -1.06 15.76 -25.50
N TRP A 144 -1.85 16.21 -24.55
CA TRP A 144 -3.31 16.15 -24.58
C TRP A 144 -3.81 17.07 -25.71
N ASP A 145 -3.67 16.65 -26.97
CA ASP A 145 -4.26 17.34 -28.13
C ASP A 145 -5.77 17.06 -28.10
N SER A 146 -6.47 17.78 -27.23
CA SER A 146 -7.92 17.96 -27.32
C SER A 146 -8.25 18.81 -28.54
N ARG A 147 -8.25 18.19 -29.72
CA ARG A 147 -8.98 18.72 -30.87
C ARG A 147 -10.16 17.79 -31.18
N ARG A 148 -11.34 18.17 -30.69
CA ARG A 148 -12.57 17.89 -31.42
C ARG A 148 -12.79 19.03 -32.40
N PRO A 149 -12.87 18.80 -33.72
CA PRO A 149 -13.43 19.80 -34.61
C PRO A 149 -14.94 19.86 -34.37
N VAL A 150 -15.39 20.98 -33.84
CA VAL A 150 -16.78 21.42 -33.95
C VAL A 150 -16.97 21.83 -35.40
N VAL A 151 -17.76 21.07 -36.14
CA VAL A 151 -18.37 21.57 -37.39
C VAL A 151 -19.79 21.96 -37.02
N SER A 152 -20.00 23.25 -36.80
CA SER A 152 -21.32 23.86 -36.85
C SER A 152 -21.74 23.95 -38.31
N LEU A 153 -22.89 23.40 -38.65
CA LEU A 153 -23.55 23.54 -39.95
C LEU A 153 -25.02 23.90 -39.69
N GLU A 154 -25.23 25.19 -39.43
CA GLU A 154 -26.45 25.98 -39.68
C GLU A 154 -25.87 27.35 -40.08
N GLU A 155 -26.19 28.01 -41.21
CA GLU A 155 -27.35 28.02 -42.10
C GLU A 155 -26.94 27.96 -43.59
#